data_AF-A0AA38Z5R0-F1
#
_entry.id   AF-A0AA38Z5R0-F1
#
_cell.length_a   1.000
_cell.length_b   1.000
_cell.length_c   1.000
_cell.angle_alpha   90.00
_cell.angle_beta   90.00
_cell.angle_gamma   90.00
#
_symmetry.space_group_name_H-M   'P 1'
#
loop_
_entity.id
_entity.type
_entity.pdbx_description
1 polymer ?
#
loop_
_entity_poly.entity_id
_entity_poly.type
_entity_poly.pdbx_seq_one_letter_code
_entity_poly.pdbx_strand_id
1 'polypeptide(L)'
;MLTLNEVMKDLRDADINTIGIWRIGGVENTTLVKQVAEQAVQEKLFDKVVMTSVFQTPDLRRIQGEIAGILGMKFEKESEQGRAARLHRRIKGKNTILIILDDIWAQLELKKIRIPSPNNHKGCKLVLTSRNKHVLSNEMSTQKDLELNIYKKIKHGFYLRIWWMIPLRI
;
A
#
# COMPACT_ATOMS: atom_id res chain seq x y z
N MET A 1 9.94 0.84 15.11
CA MET A 1 9.06 1.88 14.54
C MET A 1 9.12 1.62 13.06
N LEU A 2 7.99 1.36 12.40
CA LEU A 2 8.03 1.10 10.97
C LEU A 2 8.69 2.27 10.24
N THR A 3 9.75 1.97 9.51
CA THR A 3 10.47 2.94 8.68
C THR A 3 10.22 2.65 7.20
N LEU A 4 10.35 3.69 6.39
CA LEU A 4 10.43 3.57 4.94
C LEU A 4 11.47 2.53 4.51
N ASN A 5 12.62 2.49 5.19
CA ASN A 5 13.70 1.54 4.91
C ASN A 5 13.29 0.08 5.13
N GLU A 6 12.49 -0.23 6.15
CA GLU A 6 12.01 -1.59 6.39
C GLU A 6 11.07 -2.05 5.27
N VAL A 7 10.11 -1.20 4.85
CA VAL A 7 9.21 -1.53 3.74
C VAL A 7 10.01 -1.69 2.44
N MET A 8 10.96 -0.78 2.17
CA MET A 8 11.80 -0.84 0.98
C MET A 8 12.74 -2.05 0.98
N LYS A 9 13.19 -2.52 2.15
CA LYS A 9 13.96 -3.76 2.29
C LYS A 9 13.11 -4.96 1.87
N ASP A 10 11.90 -5.07 2.42
CA ASP A 10 10.98 -6.17 2.11
C ASP A 10 10.53 -6.12 0.64
N LEU A 11 10.38 -4.92 0.04
CA LEU A 11 10.11 -4.76 -1.38
C LEU A 11 11.24 -5.28 -2.29
N ARG A 12 12.50 -5.31 -1.82
CA ARG A 12 13.64 -5.86 -2.57
C ARG A 12 13.84 -7.36 -2.37
N ASP A 13 13.20 -7.95 -1.36
CA ASP A 13 13.30 -9.38 -1.04
C ASP A 13 12.52 -10.23 -2.06
N ALA A 14 13.17 -11.13 -2.78
CA ALA A 14 12.54 -11.92 -3.84
C ALA A 14 11.45 -12.90 -3.32
N ASP A 15 11.49 -13.27 -2.04
CA ASP A 15 10.57 -14.23 -1.44
C ASP A 15 9.29 -13.56 -0.91
N ILE A 16 9.32 -12.22 -0.77
CA ILE A 16 8.20 -11.41 -0.28
C ILE A 16 7.53 -10.69 -1.44
N ASN A 17 6.29 -11.05 -1.73
CA ASN A 17 5.47 -10.43 -2.75
C ASN A 17 4.26 -9.67 -2.19
N THR A 18 3.78 -10.00 -0.99
CA THR A 18 2.64 -9.30 -0.37
C THR A 18 3.00 -8.83 1.03
N ILE A 19 3.08 -7.50 1.20
CA ILE A 19 3.40 -6.83 2.46
C ILE A 19 2.13 -6.16 2.99
N GLY A 20 1.77 -6.44 4.23
CA GLY A 20 0.74 -5.75 4.98
C GLY A 20 1.35 -4.66 5.88
N ILE A 21 0.82 -3.45 5.85
CA ILE A 21 1.15 -2.38 6.78
C ILE A 21 -0.11 -2.06 7.59
N TRP A 22 -0.10 -2.41 8.87
CA TRP A 22 -1.23 -2.14 9.75
C TRP A 22 -0.89 -1.14 10.85
N ARG A 23 -1.93 -0.56 11.44
CA ARG A 23 -1.82 0.39 12.53
C ARG A 23 -3.06 0.43 13.39
N ILE A 24 -2.91 0.98 14.58
CA ILE A 24 -4.02 1.37 15.45
C ILE A 24 -4.38 2.84 15.14
N GLY A 25 -5.68 3.18 15.09
CA GLY A 25 -6.22 4.41 14.49
C GLY A 25 -5.69 5.75 15.06
N GLY A 26 -5.88 6.83 14.29
CA GLY A 26 -5.62 8.23 14.71
C GLY A 26 -4.44 8.95 14.04
N VAL A 27 -3.69 8.28 13.16
CA VAL A 27 -2.54 8.91 12.46
C VAL A 27 -2.77 8.92 10.94
N GLU A 28 -1.82 9.30 10.10
CA GLU A 28 -1.87 9.18 8.63
C GLU A 28 -0.87 8.12 8.13
N ASN A 29 -1.36 6.99 7.59
CA ASN A 29 -0.52 5.89 7.05
C ASN A 29 -0.13 6.21 5.60
N THR A 30 -1.05 6.89 4.93
CA THR A 30 -0.95 7.37 3.56
C THR A 30 0.35 8.12 3.30
N THR A 31 0.94 8.81 4.29
CA THR A 31 2.24 9.49 4.14
C THR A 31 3.40 8.51 3.95
N LEU A 32 3.49 7.43 4.74
CA LEU A 32 4.55 6.42 4.57
C LEU A 32 4.39 5.73 3.22
N VAL A 33 3.16 5.37 2.87
CA VAL A 33 2.86 4.62 1.65
C VAL A 33 3.17 5.45 0.40
N LYS A 34 2.89 6.76 0.43
CA LYS A 34 3.32 7.70 -0.62
C LYS A 34 4.84 7.74 -0.75
N GLN A 35 5.57 7.83 0.37
CA GLN A 35 7.04 7.79 0.35
C GLN A 35 7.58 6.48 -0.23
N VAL A 36 6.96 5.34 0.09
CA VAL A 36 7.30 4.04 -0.50
C VAL A 36 7.09 4.07 -2.01
N ALA A 37 5.95 4.58 -2.48
CA ALA A 37 5.65 4.70 -3.91
C ALA A 37 6.67 5.59 -4.64
N GLU A 38 6.95 6.77 -4.08
CA GLU A 38 7.90 7.73 -4.62
C GLU A 38 9.32 7.16 -4.68
N GLN A 39 9.79 6.54 -3.60
CA GLN A 39 11.13 5.95 -3.54
C GLN A 39 11.26 4.77 -4.51
N ALA A 40 10.23 3.91 -4.63
CA ALA A 40 10.21 2.82 -5.60
C ALA A 40 10.30 3.32 -7.06
N VAL A 41 9.68 4.47 -7.37
CA VAL A 41 9.80 5.12 -8.68
C VAL A 41 11.19 5.73 -8.88
N GLN A 42 11.71 6.46 -7.89
CA GLN A 42 13.03 7.12 -7.95
C GLN A 42 14.16 6.11 -8.17
N GLU A 43 14.12 4.99 -7.45
CA GLU A 43 15.09 3.91 -7.59
C GLU A 43 14.86 3.01 -8.82
N LYS A 44 13.78 3.25 -9.57
CA LYS A 44 13.36 2.40 -10.70
C LYS A 44 13.29 0.92 -10.34
N LEU A 45 12.81 0.63 -9.13
CA LEU A 45 12.74 -0.74 -8.60
C LEU A 45 11.71 -1.59 -9.35
N PHE A 46 10.70 -0.95 -9.95
CA PHE A 46 9.65 -1.60 -10.74
C PHE A 46 9.42 -0.86 -12.05
N ASP A 47 9.02 -1.57 -13.12
CA ASP A 47 8.64 -0.93 -14.40
C ASP A 47 7.47 0.04 -14.21
N LYS A 48 6.57 -0.29 -13.29
CA LYS A 48 5.44 0.54 -12.87
C LYS A 48 5.17 0.41 -11.38
N VAL A 49 4.80 1.55 -10.79
CA VAL A 49 4.26 1.65 -9.44
C VAL A 49 2.85 2.21 -9.56
N VAL A 50 1.88 1.54 -8.94
CA VAL A 50 0.48 1.91 -8.94
C VAL A 50 0.03 2.05 -7.50
N MET A 51 -0.67 3.14 -7.18
CA MET A 51 -1.27 3.35 -5.86
C MET A 51 -2.73 3.75 -6.03
N THR A 52 -3.62 3.13 -5.27
CA THR A 52 -5.06 3.45 -5.22
C THR A 52 -5.58 3.24 -3.81
N SER A 53 -6.50 4.11 -3.38
CA SER A 53 -7.18 3.98 -2.09
C SER A 53 -8.41 3.10 -2.21
N VAL A 54 -8.63 2.26 -1.21
CA VAL A 54 -9.81 1.39 -1.07
C VAL A 54 -10.77 2.07 -0.09
N PHE A 55 -12.00 2.30 -0.52
CA PHE A 55 -13.03 2.84 0.35
C PHE A 55 -13.70 1.72 1.14
N GLN A 56 -14.41 2.10 2.21
CA GLN A 56 -15.12 1.16 3.08
C GLN A 56 -16.06 0.22 2.31
N THR A 57 -16.72 0.73 1.27
CA THR A 57 -17.40 -0.07 0.26
C THR A 57 -16.52 -0.12 -0.99
N PRO A 58 -15.88 -1.25 -1.30
CA PRO A 58 -15.01 -1.35 -2.46
C PRO A 58 -15.78 -1.22 -3.77
N ASP A 59 -15.46 -0.19 -4.55
CA ASP A 59 -15.90 -0.06 -5.94
C ASP A 59 -14.83 -0.65 -6.86
N LEU A 60 -15.06 -1.89 -7.29
CA LEU A 60 -14.12 -2.62 -8.17
C LEU A 60 -13.94 -1.90 -9.51
N ARG A 61 -14.99 -1.26 -10.06
CA ARG A 61 -14.90 -0.54 -11.34
C ARG A 61 -14.02 0.68 -11.20
N ARG A 62 -14.17 1.44 -10.11
CA ARG A 62 -13.31 2.60 -9.80
C ARG A 62 -11.86 2.16 -9.63
N ILE A 63 -11.61 1.15 -8.78
CA ILE A 63 -10.25 0.63 -8.53
C ILE A 63 -9.60 0.18 -9.85
N GLN A 64 -10.30 -0.60 -10.68
CA GLN A 64 -9.79 -0.98 -12.00
C GLN A 64 -9.50 0.23 -12.89
N GLY A 65 -10.39 1.23 -12.87
CA GLY A 65 -10.24 2.46 -13.66
C GLY A 65 -9.00 3.27 -13.27
N GLU A 66 -8.75 3.41 -11.97
CA GLU A 66 -7.57 4.12 -11.45
C GLU A 66 -6.28 3.40 -11.79
N ILE A 67 -6.22 2.07 -11.55
CA ILE A 67 -5.07 1.25 -11.92
C ILE A 67 -4.82 1.34 -13.44
N ALA A 68 -5.88 1.21 -14.25
CA ALA A 68 -5.78 1.31 -15.71
C ALA A 68 -5.27 2.68 -16.16
N GLY A 69 -5.76 3.76 -15.57
CA GLY A 69 -5.30 5.12 -15.84
C GLY A 69 -3.81 5.29 -15.59
N ILE A 70 -3.31 4.80 -14.45
CA ILE A 70 -1.87 4.82 -14.11
C ILE A 70 -1.05 3.96 -15.09
N LEU A 71 -1.63 2.85 -15.57
CA LEU A 71 -1.01 2.00 -16.59
C LEU A 71 -1.11 2.54 -18.03
N GLY A 72 -1.69 3.74 -18.21
CA GLY A 72 -1.87 4.37 -19.52
C GLY A 72 -2.88 3.65 -20.40
N MET A 73 -3.90 3.04 -19.79
CA MET A 73 -4.98 2.34 -20.48
C MET A 73 -6.30 3.09 -20.33
N LYS A 74 -7.20 2.87 -21.29
CA LYS A 74 -8.59 3.28 -21.21
C LYS A 74 -9.48 2.06 -21.43
N PHE A 75 -10.57 1.99 -20.67
CA PHE A 75 -11.67 1.08 -20.95
C PHE A 75 -12.69 1.86 -21.78
N GLU A 76 -13.07 1.35 -22.95
CA GLU A 76 -14.03 2.01 -23.82
C GLU A 76 -15.46 1.76 -23.32
N LYS A 77 -16.00 0.57 -23.59
CA LYS A 77 -17.26 0.08 -23.03
C LYS A 77 -17.19 -1.44 -22.92
N GLU A 78 -16.51 -1.92 -21.88
CA GLU A 78 -16.33 -3.34 -21.62
C GLU A 78 -17.20 -3.79 -20.43
N SER A 79 -17.66 -5.04 -20.47
CA SER A 79 -18.26 -5.71 -19.31
C SER A 79 -17.26 -5.76 -18.15
N GLU A 80 -17.74 -6.03 -16.94
CA GLU A 80 -16.86 -6.14 -15.77
C GLU A 80 -15.79 -7.22 -15.97
N GLN A 81 -16.18 -8.35 -16.57
CA GLN A 81 -15.27 -9.43 -16.93
C GLN A 81 -14.25 -8.97 -17.98
N GLY A 82 -14.68 -8.20 -19.00
CA GLY A 82 -13.80 -7.66 -20.03
C GLY A 82 -12.74 -6.71 -19.46
N ARG A 83 -13.18 -5.74 -18.64
CA ARG A 83 -12.28 -4.79 -17.95
C ARG A 83 -11.23 -5.53 -17.13
N ALA A 84 -11.69 -6.50 -16.33
CA ALA A 84 -10.83 -7.27 -15.46
C ALA A 84 -9.81 -8.11 -16.27
N ALA A 85 -10.25 -8.78 -17.34
CA ALA A 85 -9.37 -9.56 -18.21
C ALA A 85 -8.31 -8.69 -18.92
N ARG A 86 -8.71 -7.51 -19.40
CA ARG A 86 -7.82 -6.56 -20.07
C ARG A 86 -6.79 -5.98 -19.09
N LEU A 87 -7.21 -5.63 -17.88
CA LEU A 87 -6.33 -5.19 -16.80
C LEU A 87 -5.31 -6.28 -16.43
N HIS A 88 -5.77 -7.52 -16.28
CA HIS A 88 -4.92 -8.67 -15.99
C HIS A 88 -3.80 -8.84 -17.01
N ARG A 89 -4.16 -8.79 -18.30
CA ARG A 89 -3.21 -8.94 -19.42
C ARG A 89 -2.19 -7.81 -19.41
N ARG A 90 -2.61 -6.57 -19.11
CA ARG A 90 -1.70 -5.44 -19.01
C ARG A 90 -0.70 -5.59 -17.88
N ILE A 91 -1.16 -6.00 -16.70
CA ILE A 91 -0.31 -6.19 -15.52
C ILE A 91 0.71 -7.30 -15.81
N LYS A 92 0.27 -8.45 -16.34
CA LYS A 92 1.17 -9.55 -16.73
C LYS A 92 2.16 -9.22 -17.85
N GLY A 93 1.89 -8.20 -18.65
CA GLY A 93 2.82 -7.71 -19.67
C GLY A 93 3.96 -6.84 -19.11
N LYS A 94 4.03 -6.63 -17.80
CA LYS A 94 5.16 -5.97 -17.13
C LYS A 94 6.11 -7.01 -16.56
N ASN A 95 7.41 -6.71 -16.58
CA ASN A 95 8.40 -7.61 -15.96
C ASN A 95 8.31 -7.48 -14.45
N THR A 96 8.23 -6.23 -13.96
CA THR A 96 8.06 -5.92 -12.55
C THR A 96 7.01 -4.83 -12.35
N ILE A 97 6.15 -4.99 -11.35
CA ILE A 97 5.12 -4.02 -11.02
C ILE A 97 4.83 -4.03 -9.51
N LEU A 98 4.74 -2.85 -8.92
CA LEU A 98 4.25 -2.66 -7.56
C LEU A 98 2.84 -2.11 -7.59
N ILE A 99 1.92 -2.77 -6.90
CA ILE A 99 0.54 -2.30 -6.69
C ILE A 99 0.34 -2.05 -5.20
N ILE A 100 -0.08 -0.85 -4.86
CA ILE A 100 -0.33 -0.41 -3.50
C ILE A 100 -1.83 -0.15 -3.35
N LEU A 101 -2.46 -0.85 -2.40
CA LEU A 101 -3.86 -0.68 -2.04
C LEU A 101 -3.94 -0.10 -0.64
N ASP A 102 -4.31 1.18 -0.54
CA ASP A 102 -4.30 1.94 0.71
C ASP A 102 -5.67 1.89 1.42
N ASP A 103 -5.65 1.75 2.75
CA ASP A 103 -6.78 1.78 3.69
C ASP A 103 -7.84 0.70 3.39
N ILE A 104 -7.46 -0.57 3.32
CA ILE A 104 -8.40 -1.70 3.18
C ILE A 104 -9.18 -1.91 4.49
N TRP A 105 -10.51 -1.86 4.39
CA TRP A 105 -11.43 -1.97 5.54
C TRP A 105 -11.92 -3.39 5.81
N ALA A 106 -12.05 -4.19 4.75
CA ALA A 106 -12.56 -5.56 4.78
C ALA A 106 -12.00 -6.34 3.57
N GLN A 107 -12.22 -7.65 3.55
CA GLN A 107 -11.77 -8.54 2.49
C GLN A 107 -12.05 -7.98 1.10
N LEU A 108 -10.98 -7.81 0.33
CA LEU A 108 -11.05 -7.37 -1.06
C LEU A 108 -10.72 -8.53 -1.98
N GLU A 109 -11.67 -8.90 -2.83
CA GLU A 109 -11.47 -9.98 -3.80
C GLU A 109 -10.54 -9.55 -4.94
N LEU A 110 -9.22 -9.63 -4.71
CA LEU A 110 -8.18 -9.33 -5.72
C LEU A 110 -8.39 -10.13 -7.02
N LYS A 111 -8.97 -11.33 -6.92
CA LYS A 111 -9.36 -12.17 -8.07
C LYS A 111 -10.42 -11.51 -8.97
N LYS A 112 -11.39 -10.78 -8.39
CA LYS A 112 -12.41 -10.04 -9.14
C LYS A 112 -11.83 -8.79 -9.80
N ILE A 113 -10.89 -8.12 -9.13
CA ILE A 113 -10.10 -7.02 -9.73
C ILE A 113 -9.19 -7.56 -10.86
N ARG A 114 -8.84 -8.85 -10.78
CA ARG A 114 -7.90 -9.57 -11.65
C ARG A 114 -6.46 -9.08 -11.53
N ILE A 115 -6.07 -8.64 -10.33
CA ILE A 115 -4.65 -8.50 -9.98
C ILE A 115 -4.06 -9.92 -9.91
N PRO A 116 -2.98 -10.23 -10.65
CA PRO A 116 -2.35 -11.54 -10.56
C PRO A 116 -1.83 -11.77 -9.15
N SER A 117 -2.05 -12.98 -8.64
CA SER A 117 -1.36 -13.39 -7.42
C SER A 117 0.15 -13.48 -7.66
N PRO A 118 0.97 -13.30 -6.61
CA PRO A 118 2.42 -13.48 -6.69
C PRO A 118 2.87 -14.76 -7.40
N ASN A 119 2.20 -15.89 -7.13
CA ASN A 119 2.50 -17.19 -7.74
C ASN A 119 2.33 -17.19 -9.27
N ASN A 120 1.43 -16.35 -9.79
CA ASN A 120 1.12 -16.25 -11.20
C ASN A 120 1.94 -15.17 -11.93
N HIS A 121 2.69 -14.34 -11.19
CA HIS A 121 3.57 -13.31 -11.72
C HIS A 121 4.60 -12.91 -10.66
N LYS A 122 5.79 -13.54 -10.69
CA LYS A 122 6.86 -13.35 -9.70
C LYS A 122 7.39 -11.92 -9.58
N GLY A 123 7.16 -11.07 -10.59
CA GLY A 123 7.53 -9.66 -10.57
C GLY A 123 6.43 -8.72 -10.06
N CYS A 124 5.25 -9.23 -9.72
CA CYS A 124 4.14 -8.46 -9.18
C CYS A 124 4.17 -8.44 -7.66
N LYS A 125 4.37 -7.25 -7.08
CA LYS A 125 4.35 -7.03 -5.64
C LYS A 125 3.14 -6.22 -5.19
N LEU A 126 2.67 -6.52 -4.00
CA LEU A 126 1.53 -5.91 -3.34
C LEU A 126 1.94 -5.30 -2.01
N VAL A 127 1.59 -4.04 -1.81
CA VAL A 127 1.59 -3.40 -0.48
C VAL A 127 0.15 -3.07 -0.13
N LEU A 128 -0.32 -3.65 0.97
CA LEU A 128 -1.68 -3.50 1.46
C LEU A 128 -1.63 -2.74 2.78
N THR A 129 -2.46 -1.73 2.97
CA THR A 129 -2.57 -1.09 4.28
C THR A 129 -3.95 -1.27 4.88
N SER A 130 -4.02 -1.38 6.20
CA SER A 130 -5.28 -1.46 6.93
C SER A 130 -5.14 -0.91 8.34
N ARG A 131 -6.26 -0.59 8.99
CA ARG A 131 -6.33 -0.31 10.43
C ARG A 131 -6.61 -1.56 11.25
N ASN A 132 -6.82 -2.69 10.58
CA ASN A 132 -7.08 -3.97 11.20
C ASN A 132 -6.07 -4.99 10.71
N LYS A 133 -5.19 -5.45 11.61
CA LYS A 133 -4.20 -6.49 11.30
C LYS A 133 -4.88 -7.75 10.78
N HIS A 134 -6.03 -8.14 11.35
CA HIS A 134 -6.76 -9.34 10.95
C HIS A 134 -7.17 -9.32 9.48
N VAL A 135 -7.57 -8.15 8.97
CA VAL A 135 -7.92 -7.99 7.55
C VAL A 135 -6.70 -8.28 6.66
N LEU A 136 -5.50 -7.81 7.06
CA LEU A 136 -4.28 -8.10 6.30
C LEU A 136 -3.87 -9.58 6.40
N SER A 137 -3.72 -10.09 7.62
CA SER A 137 -3.17 -11.42 7.87
C SER A 137 -4.11 -12.55 7.46
N ASN A 138 -5.40 -12.43 7.75
CA ASN A 138 -6.37 -13.52 7.59
C ASN A 138 -7.16 -13.38 6.30
N GLU A 139 -7.71 -12.20 6.03
CA GLU A 139 -8.62 -12.00 4.89
C GLU A 139 -7.88 -11.77 3.56
N MET A 140 -6.75 -11.05 3.61
CA MET A 140 -5.90 -10.74 2.46
C MET A 140 -4.66 -11.65 2.34
N SER A 141 -4.35 -12.42 3.38
CA SER A 141 -3.25 -13.39 3.43
C SER A 141 -1.89 -12.79 3.05
N THR A 142 -1.54 -11.65 3.66
CA THR A 142 -0.22 -11.03 3.54
C THR A 142 0.88 -11.99 4.02
N GLN A 143 2.04 -11.97 3.36
CA GLN A 143 3.18 -12.81 3.75
C GLN A 143 3.97 -12.19 4.91
N LYS A 144 4.00 -10.86 4.96
CA LYS A 144 4.70 -10.11 5.99
C LYS A 144 3.83 -8.95 6.46
N ASP A 145 3.59 -8.86 7.75
CA ASP A 145 2.87 -7.74 8.37
C ASP A 145 3.81 -6.86 9.18
N LEU A 146 3.73 -5.56 8.91
CA LEU A 146 4.51 -4.52 9.55
C LEU A 146 3.58 -3.58 10.31
N GLU A 147 3.92 -3.30 11.57
CA GLU A 147 3.14 -2.41 12.42
C GLU A 147 3.71 -0.98 12.39
N LEU A 148 2.91 -0.04 11.88
CA LEU A 148 3.21 1.38 11.92
C LEU A 148 2.94 1.95 13.32
N ASN A 149 3.96 1.88 14.18
CA ASN A 149 3.87 2.33 15.57
C ASN A 149 4.58 3.68 15.77
N ILE A 150 3.80 4.77 15.90
CA ILE A 150 4.30 6.17 15.94
C ILE A 150 4.46 6.68 17.38
N TYR A 151 3.88 5.99 18.36
CA TYR A 151 3.91 6.37 19.78
C TYR A 151 5.31 6.41 20.41
N LYS A 152 6.35 5.85 19.77
CA LYS A 152 7.74 6.00 20.23
C LYS A 152 8.41 7.33 19.87
N LYS A 153 7.86 8.10 18.92
CA LYS A 153 8.44 9.41 18.55
C LYS A 153 8.19 10.47 19.62
N ILE A 154 7.12 10.34 20.40
CA ILE A 154 6.73 11.33 21.43
C ILE A 154 7.51 11.13 22.74
N LYS A 155 7.91 9.91 23.10
CA LYS A 155 8.68 9.68 24.35
C LYS A 155 10.12 10.20 24.33
N HIS A 156 10.69 10.51 23.17
CA HIS A 156 12.04 11.09 23.07
C HIS A 156 12.08 12.55 22.61
N GLY A 157 10.94 13.23 22.45
CA GLY A 157 10.90 14.57 21.84
C GLY A 157 10.18 15.68 22.63
N PHE A 158 9.48 15.39 23.72
CA PHE A 158 8.55 16.39 24.32
C PHE A 158 8.57 16.56 25.84
N TYR A 159 9.51 15.94 26.56
CA TYR A 159 9.59 16.08 28.03
C TYR A 159 10.67 17.03 28.57
N LEU A 160 11.36 17.80 27.72
CA LEU A 160 12.46 18.68 28.19
C LEU A 160 12.31 20.17 27.89
N ARG A 161 11.11 20.67 27.56
CA ARG A 161 10.99 22.07 27.13
C ARG A 161 9.79 22.87 27.65
N ILE A 162 9.22 22.50 28.81
CA ILE A 162 8.14 23.31 29.44
C ILE A 162 8.55 23.89 30.82
N TRP A 163 9.74 23.60 31.35
CA TRP A 163 10.17 24.09 32.69
C TRP A 163 11.22 25.23 32.70
N TRP A 164 11.52 25.88 31.57
CA TRP A 164 12.56 26.93 31.49
C TRP A 164 12.14 28.24 30.80
N MET A 165 10.83 28.50 30.66
CA MET A 165 10.35 29.71 29.96
C MET A 165 9.29 30.51 30.70
N ILE A 166 9.30 30.51 32.03
CA ILE A 166 8.60 31.54 32.81
C ILE A 166 9.61 32.19 33.78
N PRO A 167 10.22 33.34 33.42
CA PRO A 167 10.66 34.26 34.43
C PRO A 167 9.42 34.96 34.99
N LEU A 168 8.98 34.57 36.18
CA LEU A 168 8.09 35.42 36.99
C LEU A 168 8.87 36.69 37.32
N ARG A 169 8.52 37.77 36.63
CA ARG A 169 8.98 39.12 36.93
C ARG A 169 7.73 39.98 37.14
N ILE A 170 7.76 40.66 38.28
CA ILE A 170 6.75 41.54 38.91
C ILE A 170 5.78 40.77 39.81
#